data_AF-V4BB91-F1
#
_entry.id   AF-V4BB91-F1
#
_cell.length_a   1.000
_cell.length_b   1.000
_cell.length_c   1.000
_cell.angle_alpha   90.00
_cell.angle_beta   90.00
_cell.angle_gamma   90.00
#
_symmetry.space_group_name_H-M   'P 1'
#
loop_
_entity.id
_entity.type
_entity.pdbx_description
1 polymer ?
#
loop_
_entity_poly.entity_id
_entity_poly.type
_entity_poly.pdbx_seq_one_letter_code
_entity_poly.pdbx_strand_id
1 'polypeptide(L)'
;MAAYKARLEQFKKLLSQDEIDLKRVRELTFEGCPFESGYRSTCWKLLLYHLPKNRTEWKTHLHRQRTSYKQFIKELIITPGEKAHLGALSDGKLEDHPLNPNPESQWGVQFKDNDMLMQIDKDCRRLCPDLSFFQSATKFPCEEITNAKSTVETLRKRVEHTVLKSESVSRNRLGITNMQSTRRRTQSDEYAVLPDGQEAHWEVVERILFIYAKLNPGLNYVQVSLVFLLYFSQESARMASGLTDGYG
;
A
#
# COMPACT_ATOMS: atom_id res chain seq x y z
N MET A 1 -23.72 -13.76 27.30
CA MET A 1 -23.50 -12.29 27.36
C MET A 1 -22.61 -11.84 28.52
N ALA A 2 -22.81 -12.31 29.77
CA ALA A 2 -22.00 -11.88 30.92
C ALA A 2 -20.49 -12.19 30.79
N ALA A 3 -20.12 -13.39 30.32
CA ALA A 3 -18.73 -13.79 30.12
C ALA A 3 -17.98 -12.93 29.08
N TYR A 4 -18.65 -12.57 27.98
CA TYR A 4 -18.07 -11.71 26.95
C TYR A 4 -17.85 -10.28 27.46
N LYS A 5 -18.83 -9.73 28.21
CA LYS A 5 -18.69 -8.42 28.85
C LYS A 5 -17.54 -8.39 29.86
N ALA A 6 -17.40 -9.46 30.66
CA ALA A 6 -16.27 -9.61 31.58
C ALA A 6 -14.92 -9.65 30.85
N ARG A 7 -14.85 -10.33 29.69
CA ARG A 7 -13.66 -10.34 28.84
C ARG A 7 -13.32 -8.95 28.29
N LEU A 8 -14.31 -8.17 27.84
CA LEU A 8 -14.08 -6.79 27.39
C LEU A 8 -13.50 -5.91 28.50
N GLU A 9 -14.00 -6.04 29.73
CA GLU A 9 -13.47 -5.32 30.89
C GLU A 9 -12.02 -5.74 31.22
N GLN A 10 -11.65 -7.01 31.03
CA GLN A 10 -10.25 -7.45 31.17
C GLN A 10 -9.33 -6.77 30.15
N PHE A 11 -9.74 -6.70 28.88
CA PHE A 11 -8.99 -5.99 27.84
C PHE A 11 -8.88 -4.50 28.16
N LYS A 12 -9.99 -3.87 28.55
CA LYS A 12 -10.03 -2.47 28.94
C LYS A 12 -9.09 -2.19 30.11
N LYS A 13 -9.13 -3.00 31.16
CA LYS A 13 -8.26 -2.85 32.34
C LYS A 13 -6.79 -2.98 31.96
N LEU A 14 -6.43 -4.00 31.18
CA LEU A 14 -5.06 -4.25 30.75
C LEU A 14 -4.51 -3.11 29.88
N LEU A 15 -5.30 -2.65 28.90
CA LEU A 15 -4.87 -1.61 27.95
C LEU A 15 -4.93 -0.19 28.53
N SER A 16 -5.54 0.00 29.70
CA SER A 16 -5.59 1.28 30.41
C SER A 16 -4.40 1.51 31.33
N GLN A 17 -3.55 0.50 31.55
CA GLN A 17 -2.34 0.63 32.37
C GLN A 17 -1.33 1.59 31.70
N ASP A 18 -0.56 2.31 32.53
CA ASP A 18 0.48 3.22 32.03
C ASP A 18 1.64 2.47 31.39
N GLU A 19 2.02 1.32 31.97
CA GLU A 19 2.94 0.36 31.36
C GLU A 19 2.21 -0.96 31.11
N ILE A 20 2.19 -1.40 29.85
CA ILE A 20 1.45 -2.60 29.45
C ILE A 20 2.32 -3.86 29.55
N ASP A 21 1.83 -4.85 30.29
CA ASP A 21 2.42 -6.18 30.34
C ASP A 21 2.13 -7.00 29.07
N LEU A 22 3.13 -7.12 28.20
CA LEU A 22 3.05 -7.91 26.96
C LEU A 22 2.80 -9.40 27.21
N LYS A 23 3.24 -9.97 28.34
CA LYS A 23 2.96 -11.37 28.66
C LYS A 23 1.48 -11.57 28.86
N ARG A 24 0.86 -10.67 29.63
CA ARG A 24 -0.59 -10.70 29.85
C ARG A 24 -1.39 -10.42 28.59
N VAL A 25 -0.91 -9.54 27.71
CA VAL A 25 -1.51 -9.33 26.38
C VAL A 25 -1.50 -10.63 25.58
N ARG A 26 -0.39 -11.37 25.54
CA ARG A 26 -0.32 -12.67 24.82
C ARG A 26 -1.29 -13.69 25.39
N GLU A 27 -1.33 -13.85 26.71
CA GLU A 27 -2.26 -14.77 27.37
C GLU A 27 -3.72 -14.44 27.04
N LEU A 28 -4.09 -13.16 27.13
CA LEU A 28 -5.47 -12.72 26.91
C LEU A 28 -5.90 -12.79 25.44
N THR A 29 -4.93 -12.64 24.52
CA THR A 29 -5.17 -12.70 23.07
C THR A 29 -5.01 -14.09 22.48
N PHE A 30 -4.53 -15.07 23.25
CA PHE A 30 -4.33 -16.46 22.80
C PHE A 30 -5.63 -17.09 22.31
N GLU A 31 -6.74 -16.82 23.00
CA GLU A 31 -8.09 -17.24 22.59
C GLU A 31 -8.76 -16.26 21.62
N GLY A 32 -8.01 -15.33 21.03
CA GLY A 32 -8.50 -14.30 20.10
C GLY A 32 -8.76 -12.93 20.73
N CYS A 33 -8.70 -11.90 19.88
CA CYS A 33 -9.01 -10.52 20.25
C CYS A 33 -10.48 -10.18 19.97
N PRO A 34 -11.17 -9.47 20.88
CA PRO A 34 -12.49 -8.91 20.61
C PRO A 34 -12.45 -7.94 19.42
N PHE A 35 -13.52 -7.93 18.62
CA PHE A 35 -13.65 -7.03 17.46
C PHE A 35 -14.07 -5.60 17.87
N GLU A 36 -14.77 -5.47 18.99
CA GLU A 36 -15.30 -4.21 19.49
C GLU A 36 -14.21 -3.29 20.07
N SER A 37 -14.50 -1.98 20.11
CA SER A 37 -13.72 -0.96 20.81
C SER A 37 -12.26 -0.81 20.35
N GLY A 38 -11.91 -1.33 19.17
CA GLY A 38 -10.56 -1.22 18.61
C GLY A 38 -9.48 -2.03 19.33
N TYR A 39 -9.85 -2.89 20.30
CA TYR A 39 -8.88 -3.65 21.09
C TYR A 39 -7.97 -4.51 20.23
N ARG A 40 -8.52 -5.15 19.19
CA ARG A 40 -7.75 -5.90 18.21
C ARG A 40 -6.60 -5.09 17.60
N SER A 41 -6.87 -3.85 17.17
CA SER A 41 -5.85 -2.97 16.59
C SER A 41 -4.71 -2.71 17.56
N THR A 42 -5.05 -2.35 18.80
CA THR A 42 -4.06 -2.04 19.84
C THR A 42 -3.24 -3.26 20.24
N CYS A 43 -3.90 -4.40 20.46
CA CYS A 43 -3.23 -5.65 20.79
C CYS A 43 -2.25 -6.09 19.70
N TRP A 44 -2.64 -6.02 18.42
CA TRP A 44 -1.74 -6.38 17.31
C TRP A 44 -0.54 -5.44 17.24
N LYS A 45 -0.73 -4.13 17.41
CA LYS A 45 0.38 -3.18 17.46
C LYS A 45 1.36 -3.46 18.61
N LEU A 46 0.87 -3.89 19.77
CA LEU A 46 1.72 -4.27 20.90
C LEU A 46 2.45 -5.60 20.67
N LEU A 47 1.75 -6.62 20.16
CA LEU A 47 2.32 -7.95 19.92
C LEU A 47 3.38 -7.93 18.82
N LEU A 48 3.25 -7.04 17.85
CA LEU A 48 4.23 -6.80 16.77
C LEU A 48 5.30 -5.79 17.18
N TYR A 49 5.32 -5.35 18.44
CA TYR A 49 6.26 -4.37 18.96
C TYR A 49 6.27 -3.03 18.22
N HIS A 50 5.16 -2.69 17.57
CA HIS A 50 4.98 -1.40 16.92
C HIS A 50 4.66 -0.27 17.92
N LEU A 51 4.01 -0.60 19.03
CA LEU A 51 3.80 0.34 20.14
C LEU A 51 4.75 0.02 21.30
N PRO A 52 5.35 1.04 21.95
CA PRO A 52 6.12 0.83 23.16
C PRO A 52 5.20 0.41 24.32
N LYS A 53 5.78 -0.20 25.36
CA LYS A 53 5.02 -0.65 26.54
C LYS A 53 4.42 0.53 27.32
N ASN A 54 5.15 1.63 27.38
CA ASN A 54 4.73 2.85 28.05
C ASN A 54 3.72 3.62 27.19
N ARG A 55 2.51 3.79 27.70
CA ARG A 55 1.39 4.42 27.00
C ARG A 55 1.57 5.91 26.79
N THR A 56 2.29 6.58 27.68
CA THR A 56 2.56 8.03 27.57
C THR A 56 3.36 8.36 26.31
N GLU A 57 4.21 7.42 25.86
CA GLU A 57 5.04 7.56 24.67
C GLU A 57 4.29 7.25 23.36
N TRP A 58 3.05 6.74 23.41
CA TRP A 58 2.37 6.29 22.20
C TRP A 58 2.13 7.40 21.20
N LYS A 59 1.70 8.57 21.68
CA LYS A 59 1.39 9.71 20.81
C LYS A 59 2.65 10.20 20.08
N THR A 60 3.74 10.38 20.83
CA THR A 60 5.02 10.86 20.28
C THR A 60 5.65 9.81 19.37
N HIS A 61 5.61 8.53 19.75
CA HIS A 61 6.11 7.43 18.95
C HIS A 61 5.35 7.30 17.62
N LEU A 62 4.01 7.25 17.67
CA LEU A 62 3.18 7.15 16.46
C LEU A 62 3.35 8.36 15.55
N HIS A 63 3.46 9.57 16.11
CA HIS A 63 3.74 10.77 15.33
C HIS A 63 5.08 10.63 14.58
N ARG A 64 6.15 10.26 15.29
CA ARG A 64 7.47 10.05 14.69
C ARG A 64 7.43 8.99 13.58
N GLN A 65 6.82 7.83 13.82
CA GLN A 65 6.72 6.76 12.83
C GLN A 65 5.93 7.21 11.58
N ARG A 66 4.84 7.96 11.75
CA ARG A 66 4.05 8.51 10.63
C ARG A 66 4.85 9.55 9.85
N THR A 67 5.60 10.42 10.52
CA THR A 67 6.47 11.40 9.88
C THR A 67 7.58 10.73 9.07
N SER A 68 8.24 9.71 9.63
CA SER A 68 9.23 8.92 8.89
C SER A 68 8.62 8.24 7.66
N TYR A 69 7.41 7.68 7.78
CA TYR A 69 6.71 7.09 6.64
C TYR A 69 6.39 8.10 5.54
N LYS A 70 5.96 9.32 5.90
CA LYS A 70 5.78 10.41 4.92
C LYS A 70 7.08 10.77 4.22
N GLN A 71 8.20 10.81 4.95
CA GLN A 71 9.49 11.06 4.34
C GLN A 71 9.88 9.96 3.33
N PHE A 72 9.63 8.68 3.66
CA PHE A 72 9.86 7.59 2.71
C PHE A 72 8.99 7.68 1.46
N ILE A 73 7.73 8.09 1.59
CA ILE A 73 6.87 8.36 0.43
C ILE A 73 7.51 9.43 -0.46
N LYS A 74 7.98 10.52 0.15
CA LYS A 74 8.61 11.62 -0.58
C LYS A 74 9.87 11.20 -1.33
N GLU A 75 10.75 10.44 -0.67
CA GLU A 75 12.05 10.06 -1.21
C GLU A 75 11.98 8.90 -2.20
N LEU A 76 11.09 7.92 -1.98
CA LEU A 76 11.05 6.67 -2.75
C LEU A 76 9.98 6.67 -3.85
N ILE A 77 8.98 7.54 -3.78
CA ILE A 77 7.88 7.59 -4.75
C ILE A 77 7.83 8.94 -5.46
N ILE A 78 7.70 10.03 -4.71
CA ILE A 78 7.47 11.38 -5.27
C ILE A 78 8.70 11.89 -6.03
N THR A 79 9.85 11.96 -5.37
CA THR A 79 11.08 12.53 -5.96
C THR A 79 11.54 11.76 -7.21
N PRO A 80 11.54 10.40 -7.25
CA PRO A 80 11.86 9.66 -8.45
C PRO A 80 10.82 9.85 -9.56
N GLY A 81 9.53 9.96 -9.22
CA GLY A 81 8.45 10.22 -10.18
C GLY A 81 8.59 11.59 -10.86
N GLU A 82 8.88 12.64 -10.09
CA GLU A 82 9.13 13.99 -10.62
C GLU A 82 10.34 14.02 -11.56
N LYS A 83 11.43 13.35 -11.19
CA LYS A 83 12.64 13.25 -12.03
C LYS A 83 12.37 12.53 -13.35
N ALA A 84 11.61 11.42 -13.32
CA ALA A 84 11.22 10.71 -14.54
C ALA A 84 10.36 11.59 -15.46
N HIS A 85 9.43 12.37 -14.89
CA HIS A 85 8.60 13.30 -15.66
C HIS A 85 9.42 14.43 -16.28
N LEU A 86 10.32 15.05 -15.53
CA LEU A 86 11.21 16.11 -16.01
C LEU A 86 12.20 15.61 -17.07
N GLY A 87 12.77 14.41 -16.87
CA GLY A 87 13.70 13.80 -17.82
C GLY A 87 13.04 13.42 -19.16
N ALA A 88 11.74 13.13 -19.16
CA ALA A 88 10.97 12.89 -20.39
C ALA A 88 10.68 14.19 -21.18
N LEU A 89 10.71 15.34 -20.51
CA LEU A 89 10.46 16.66 -21.12
C LEU A 89 11.75 17.36 -21.60
N SER A 90 12.93 16.95 -21.14
CA SER A 90 14.19 17.55 -21.60
C SER A 90 14.66 16.94 -22.92
N ASP A 91 14.72 17.79 -23.94
CA ASP A 91 15.13 17.52 -25.31
C ASP A 91 16.61 17.08 -25.39
N GLY A 92 16.84 15.78 -25.52
CA GLY A 92 18.02 15.19 -26.19
C GLY A 92 19.40 15.34 -25.54
N LYS A 93 19.54 15.99 -24.38
CA LYS A 93 20.84 16.16 -23.71
C LYS A 93 20.91 15.38 -22.40
N LEU A 94 20.80 14.05 -22.48
CA LEU A 94 20.89 13.17 -21.32
C LEU A 94 21.85 12.03 -21.65
N GLU A 95 22.95 11.94 -20.89
CA GLU A 95 23.88 10.81 -20.91
C GLU A 95 23.22 9.49 -20.47
N ASP A 96 21.95 9.56 -20.04
CA ASP A 96 21.17 8.42 -19.60
C ASP A 96 19.90 8.22 -20.45
N HIS A 97 19.70 6.99 -20.90
CA HIS A 97 18.63 6.61 -21.83
C HIS A 97 18.09 5.21 -21.52
N PRO A 98 16.89 4.83 -22.00
CA PRO A 98 16.26 3.53 -21.70
C PRO A 98 17.15 2.32 -21.98
N LEU A 99 18.01 2.42 -23.00
CA LEU A 99 18.93 1.35 -23.39
C LEU A 99 20.33 1.46 -22.75
N ASN A 100 20.53 2.32 -21.74
CA ASN A 100 21.85 2.61 -21.20
C ASN A 100 22.35 1.39 -20.41
N PRO A 101 23.49 0.77 -20.80
CA PRO A 101 23.99 -0.43 -20.12
C PRO A 101 24.67 -0.12 -18.77
N ASN A 102 24.83 1.16 -18.41
CA ASN A 102 25.47 1.54 -17.15
C ASN A 102 24.65 1.05 -15.94
N PRO A 103 25.24 0.30 -14.99
CA PRO A 103 24.56 -0.11 -13.76
C PRO A 103 23.99 1.04 -12.92
N GLU A 104 24.57 2.24 -13.03
CA GLU A 104 24.14 3.46 -12.34
C GLU A 104 23.07 4.26 -13.11
N SER A 105 22.57 3.72 -14.23
CA SER A 105 21.49 4.33 -15.02
C SER A 105 20.21 4.48 -14.19
N GLN A 106 19.63 5.68 -14.21
CA GLN A 106 18.32 5.95 -13.62
C GLN A 106 17.23 5.12 -14.30
N TRP A 107 17.34 4.90 -15.62
CA TRP A 107 16.47 4.00 -16.36
C TRP A 107 16.59 2.55 -15.87
N GLY A 108 17.82 2.07 -15.65
CA GLY A 108 18.05 0.74 -15.08
C GLY A 108 17.41 0.55 -13.70
N VAL A 109 17.47 1.57 -12.83
CA VAL A 109 16.79 1.57 -11.53
C VAL A 109 15.27 1.63 -11.70
N GLN A 110 14.77 2.48 -12.59
CA GLN A 110 13.35 2.64 -12.86
C GLN A 110 12.72 1.34 -13.40
N PHE A 111 13.39 0.63 -14.30
CA PHE A 111 12.90 -0.66 -14.82
C PHE A 111 12.82 -1.71 -13.72
N LYS A 112 13.86 -1.83 -12.89
CA LYS A 112 13.83 -2.74 -11.73
C LYS A 112 12.70 -2.40 -10.76
N ASP A 113 12.48 -1.12 -10.51
CA ASP A 113 11.37 -0.66 -9.65
C ASP A 113 10.01 -0.98 -10.28
N ASN A 114 9.86 -0.83 -11.59
CA ASN A 114 8.63 -1.14 -12.30
C ASN A 114 8.37 -2.66 -12.34
N ASP A 115 9.40 -3.49 -12.53
CA ASP A 115 9.28 -4.95 -12.47
C ASP A 115 8.82 -5.41 -11.07
N MET A 116 9.43 -4.85 -10.02
CA MET A 116 9.02 -5.08 -8.64
C MET A 116 7.57 -4.64 -8.41
N LEU A 117 7.21 -3.45 -8.90
CA LEU A 117 5.86 -2.90 -8.74
C LEU A 117 4.81 -3.74 -9.48
N MET A 118 5.13 -4.27 -10.66
CA MET A 118 4.26 -5.19 -11.39
C MET A 118 4.01 -6.50 -10.63
N GLN A 119 4.99 -7.00 -9.87
CA GLN A 119 4.79 -8.17 -9.01
C GLN A 119 3.86 -7.84 -7.85
N ILE A 120 4.08 -6.69 -7.20
CA ILE A 120 3.24 -6.20 -6.10
C ILE A 120 1.79 -5.99 -6.57
N ASP A 121 1.56 -5.33 -7.70
CA ASP A 121 0.21 -5.09 -8.25
C ASP A 121 -0.53 -6.42 -8.49
N LYS A 122 0.14 -7.41 -9.11
CA LYS A 122 -0.43 -8.74 -9.32
C LYS A 122 -0.81 -9.42 -8.01
N ASP A 123 0.05 -9.34 -6.99
CA ASP A 123 -0.21 -9.96 -5.70
C ASP A 123 -1.34 -9.26 -4.94
N CYS A 124 -1.37 -7.92 -4.95
CA CYS A 124 -2.46 -7.11 -4.40
C CYS A 124 -3.81 -7.49 -5.03
N ARG A 125 -3.87 -7.69 -6.36
CA ARG A 125 -5.09 -8.10 -7.08
C ARG A 125 -5.52 -9.53 -6.78
N ARG A 126 -4.57 -10.42 -6.47
CA ARG A 126 -4.87 -11.82 -6.13
C ARG A 126 -5.31 -12.01 -4.69
N LEU A 127 -4.90 -11.12 -3.79
CA LEU A 127 -4.95 -11.39 -2.34
C LEU A 127 -6.34 -11.31 -1.68
N CYS A 128 -7.37 -10.76 -2.32
CA CYS A 128 -8.79 -10.91 -1.95
C CYS A 128 -9.70 -10.23 -3.01
N PRO A 129 -9.94 -10.85 -4.17
CA PRO A 129 -10.82 -10.28 -5.19
C PRO A 129 -12.26 -10.08 -4.68
N ASP A 130 -12.72 -10.96 -3.79
CA ASP A 130 -14.11 -11.02 -3.33
C ASP A 130 -14.45 -10.07 -2.17
N LEU A 131 -13.45 -9.37 -1.60
CA LEU A 131 -13.68 -8.47 -0.48
C LEU A 131 -13.81 -7.02 -0.96
N SER A 132 -15.05 -6.52 -1.02
CA SER A 132 -15.38 -5.16 -1.46
C SER A 132 -14.63 -4.05 -0.71
N PHE A 133 -14.19 -4.33 0.53
CA PHE A 133 -13.34 -3.44 1.32
C PHE A 133 -12.10 -2.96 0.53
N PHE A 134 -11.42 -3.86 -0.19
CA PHE A 134 -10.20 -3.46 -0.90
C PHE A 134 -10.45 -2.51 -2.07
N GLN A 135 -11.62 -2.63 -2.71
CA GLN A 135 -12.05 -1.79 -3.83
C GLN A 135 -12.64 -0.45 -3.36
N SER A 136 -13.03 -0.36 -2.09
CA SER A 136 -13.58 0.87 -1.52
C SER A 136 -12.50 1.91 -1.25
N ALA A 137 -12.91 3.18 -1.31
CA ALA A 137 -12.06 4.31 -0.99
C ALA A 137 -11.66 4.28 0.50
N THR A 138 -10.37 4.45 0.77
CA THR A 138 -9.91 4.67 2.14
C THR A 138 -10.36 6.03 2.65
N LYS A 139 -10.64 6.11 3.95
CA LYS A 139 -10.91 7.38 4.64
C LYS A 139 -9.65 8.26 4.79
N PHE A 140 -8.48 7.70 4.52
CA PHE A 140 -7.19 8.35 4.72
C PHE A 140 -6.31 8.25 3.47
N PRO A 141 -6.71 8.88 2.35
CA PRO A 141 -5.91 8.87 1.13
C PRO A 141 -4.58 9.63 1.34
N CYS A 142 -3.54 9.19 0.64
CA CYS A 142 -2.28 9.93 0.57
C CYS A 142 -2.42 11.10 -0.41
N GLU A 143 -2.82 12.27 0.10
CA GLU A 143 -3.07 13.49 -0.69
C GLU A 143 -1.88 13.91 -1.59
N GLU A 144 -0.65 13.70 -1.14
CA GLU A 144 0.56 14.04 -1.90
C GLU A 144 0.67 13.24 -3.22
N ILE A 145 0.09 12.04 -3.26
CA ILE A 145 0.09 11.14 -4.43
C ILE A 145 -1.22 11.23 -5.21
N THR A 146 -2.36 11.37 -4.53
CA THR A 146 -3.70 11.31 -5.17
C THR A 146 -4.19 12.65 -5.71
N ASN A 147 -3.57 13.77 -5.34
CA ASN A 147 -4.00 15.10 -5.77
C ASN A 147 -3.79 15.27 -7.29
N ALA A 148 -4.85 15.62 -8.01
CA ALA A 148 -4.82 15.88 -9.45
C ALA A 148 -3.84 17.00 -9.87
N LYS A 149 -3.43 17.86 -8.93
CA LYS A 149 -2.42 18.91 -9.14
C LYS A 149 -0.98 18.43 -8.91
N SER A 150 -0.81 17.23 -8.37
CA SER A 150 0.51 16.61 -8.19
C SER A 150 1.06 16.24 -9.55
N THR A 151 2.29 16.66 -9.84
CA THR A 151 3.05 16.20 -11.03
C THR A 151 3.54 14.76 -10.87
N VAL A 152 3.28 14.14 -9.71
CA VAL A 152 3.68 12.79 -9.38
C VAL A 152 2.69 11.79 -9.97
N GLU A 153 3.21 10.94 -10.84
CA GLU A 153 2.45 9.80 -11.33
C GLU A 153 2.23 8.76 -10.20
N THR A 154 1.01 8.26 -10.06
CA THR A 154 0.69 7.23 -9.07
C THR A 154 1.39 5.90 -9.41
N LEU A 155 1.64 5.06 -8.40
CA LEU A 155 2.25 3.74 -8.61
C LEU A 155 1.45 2.90 -9.62
N ARG A 156 0.12 2.88 -9.49
CA ARG A 156 -0.79 2.30 -10.48
C ARG A 156 -0.53 2.79 -11.92
N LYS A 157 -0.46 4.10 -12.15
CA LYS A 157 -0.25 4.65 -13.51
C LYS A 157 1.12 4.21 -14.06
N ARG A 158 2.15 4.13 -13.21
CA ARG A 158 3.45 3.56 -13.58
C ARG A 158 3.34 2.10 -14.02
N VAL A 159 2.53 1.28 -13.34
CA VAL A 159 2.25 -0.11 -13.75
C VAL A 159 1.54 -0.14 -15.11
N GLU A 160 0.51 0.69 -15.30
CA GLU A 160 -0.23 0.78 -16.56
C GLU A 160 0.67 1.14 -17.74
N HIS A 161 1.61 2.07 -17.56
CA HIS A 161 2.59 2.45 -18.59
C HIS A 161 3.65 1.38 -18.85
N THR A 162 3.92 0.49 -17.89
CA THR A 162 4.87 -0.61 -18.07
C THR A 162 4.28 -1.73 -18.93
N VAL A 163 2.94 -1.86 -18.98
CA VAL A 163 2.26 -2.86 -19.79
C VAL A 163 2.11 -2.37 -21.24
N LEU A 164 2.91 -2.93 -22.14
CA LEU A 164 2.78 -2.67 -23.58
C LEU A 164 1.44 -3.22 -24.11
N LYS A 165 0.62 -2.32 -24.64
CA LYS A 165 -0.58 -2.68 -25.40
C LYS A 165 -0.14 -3.23 -26.76
N SER A 166 -0.48 -4.48 -27.03
CA SER A 166 -0.28 -5.09 -28.35
C SER A 166 -1.62 -5.44 -28.96
N GLU A 167 -1.75 -5.19 -30.25
CA GLU A 167 -2.88 -5.62 -31.05
C GLU A 167 -2.39 -6.54 -32.16
N SER A 168 -3.19 -7.56 -32.47
CA SER A 168 -2.87 -8.45 -33.59
C SER A 168 -3.35 -7.81 -34.88
N VAL A 169 -2.55 -7.85 -35.93
CA VAL A 169 -2.95 -7.38 -37.26
C VAL A 169 -3.34 -8.56 -38.12
N SER A 170 -4.47 -8.46 -38.80
CA SER A 170 -4.92 -9.44 -39.77
C SER A 170 -5.06 -8.79 -41.13
N ARG A 171 -4.60 -9.45 -42.19
CA ARG A 171 -4.71 -8.95 -43.56
C ARG A 171 -5.79 -9.73 -44.29
N ASN A 172 -6.78 -9.04 -44.85
CA ASN A 172 -7.81 -9.70 -45.64
C ASN A 172 -7.28 -10.06 -47.05
N ARG A 173 -8.04 -10.86 -47.81
CA ARG A 173 -7.66 -11.32 -49.16
C ARG A 173 -7.56 -10.18 -50.19
N LEU A 174 -8.06 -8.99 -49.87
CA LEU A 174 -7.93 -7.77 -50.67
C LEU A 174 -6.68 -6.95 -50.30
N GLY A 175 -5.84 -7.47 -49.41
CA GLY A 175 -4.62 -6.82 -48.97
C GLY A 175 -4.81 -5.72 -47.91
N ILE A 176 -6.03 -5.51 -47.42
CA ILE A 176 -6.36 -4.53 -46.37
C ILE A 176 -5.94 -5.08 -45.01
N THR A 177 -5.15 -4.29 -44.28
CA THR A 177 -4.72 -4.60 -42.91
C THR A 177 -5.76 -4.10 -41.92
N ASN A 178 -6.37 -5.02 -41.18
CA ASN A 178 -7.30 -4.72 -40.09
C ASN A 178 -6.65 -5.07 -38.75
N MET A 179 -6.70 -4.13 -37.81
CA MET A 179 -6.32 -4.37 -36.41
C MET A 179 -7.41 -5.22 -35.75
N GLN A 180 -7.05 -6.42 -35.32
CA GLN A 180 -7.87 -7.25 -34.47
C GLN A 180 -7.52 -6.92 -33.02
N SER A 181 -8.43 -6.20 -32.36
CA SER A 181 -8.35 -5.98 -30.92
C SER A 181 -8.72 -7.29 -30.21
N THR A 182 -7.75 -8.19 -30.06
CA THR A 182 -7.79 -9.18 -28.98
C THR A 182 -7.59 -8.40 -27.68
N ARG A 183 -8.66 -7.79 -27.15
CA ARG A 183 -8.70 -7.41 -25.74
C ARG A 183 -8.56 -8.71 -24.93
N ARG A 184 -7.33 -9.14 -24.66
CA ARG A 184 -7.08 -9.87 -23.42
C ARG A 184 -7.53 -8.90 -22.34
N ARG A 185 -8.59 -9.22 -21.59
CA ARG A 185 -8.90 -8.53 -20.33
C ARG A 185 -7.60 -8.52 -19.55
N THR A 186 -6.94 -7.37 -19.47
CA THR A 186 -5.83 -7.19 -18.56
C THR A 186 -6.43 -7.24 -17.16
N GLN A 187 -5.74 -7.80 -16.18
CA GLN A 187 -6.19 -7.79 -14.76
C GLN A 187 -6.47 -6.36 -14.24
N SER A 188 -6.00 -5.33 -14.96
CA SER A 188 -6.37 -3.92 -14.76
C SER A 188 -7.87 -3.65 -14.94
N ASP A 189 -8.57 -4.39 -15.80
CA ASP A 189 -10.00 -4.22 -16.10
C ASP A 189 -10.92 -4.76 -14.99
N GLU A 190 -10.38 -5.52 -14.03
CA GLU A 190 -11.15 -6.20 -12.98
C GLU A 190 -11.47 -5.29 -11.78
N TYR A 191 -10.79 -4.14 -11.65
CA TYR A 191 -10.98 -3.21 -10.54
C TYR A 191 -11.37 -1.82 -11.03
N ALA A 192 -12.47 -1.28 -10.50
CA ALA A 192 -12.89 0.08 -10.80
C ALA A 192 -11.82 1.10 -10.39
N VAL A 193 -11.51 2.03 -11.30
CA VAL A 193 -10.65 3.19 -11.00
C VAL A 193 -11.48 4.17 -10.19
N LEU A 194 -10.99 4.51 -8.99
CA LEU A 194 -11.62 5.56 -8.19
C LEU A 194 -11.33 6.94 -8.79
N PRO A 195 -12.22 7.94 -8.61
CA PRO A 195 -11.97 9.30 -9.07
C PRO A 195 -10.70 9.91 -8.45
N ASP A 196 -10.11 10.90 -9.13
CA ASP A 196 -8.96 11.64 -8.63
C ASP A 196 -9.22 12.21 -7.22
N GLY A 197 -8.19 12.17 -6.37
CA GLY A 197 -8.27 12.53 -4.96
C GLY A 197 -8.68 11.39 -4.01
N GLN A 198 -9.16 10.26 -4.53
CA GLN A 198 -9.40 9.05 -3.74
C GLN A 198 -8.27 8.03 -3.89
N GLU A 199 -8.07 7.21 -2.86
CA GLU A 199 -7.14 6.08 -2.88
C GLU A 199 -7.94 4.85 -2.47
N ALA A 200 -7.84 3.76 -3.22
CA ALA A 200 -8.44 2.48 -2.84
C ALA A 200 -7.60 1.80 -1.77
N HIS A 201 -8.21 0.97 -0.93
CA HIS A 201 -7.47 0.22 0.08
C HIS A 201 -6.37 -0.69 -0.52
N TRP A 202 -6.57 -1.24 -1.72
CA TRP A 202 -5.52 -2.01 -2.41
C TRP A 202 -4.33 -1.14 -2.86
N GLU A 203 -4.55 0.13 -3.24
CA GLU A 203 -3.50 1.08 -3.61
C GLU A 203 -2.65 1.46 -2.38
N VAL A 204 -3.29 1.55 -1.20
CA VAL A 204 -2.57 1.74 0.07
C VAL A 204 -1.64 0.55 0.36
N VAL A 205 -2.11 -0.68 0.13
CA VAL A 205 -1.30 -1.89 0.34
C VAL A 205 -0.15 -1.95 -0.65
N GLU A 206 -0.41 -1.67 -1.93
CA GLU A 206 0.62 -1.56 -2.97
C GLU A 206 1.74 -0.61 -2.55
N ARG A 207 1.38 0.59 -2.09
CA ARG A 207 2.34 1.60 -1.60
C ARG A 207 3.15 1.14 -0.40
N ILE A 208 2.51 0.50 0.59
CA ILE A 208 3.21 -0.04 1.77
C ILE A 208 4.22 -1.11 1.35
N LEU A 209 3.82 -2.03 0.48
CA LEU A 209 4.67 -3.11 0.00
C LEU A 209 5.84 -2.58 -0.84
N PHE A 210 5.60 -1.59 -1.69
CA PHE A 210 6.64 -0.95 -2.48
C PHE A 210 7.70 -0.30 -1.59
N ILE A 211 7.29 0.51 -0.62
CA ILE A 211 8.21 1.14 0.35
C ILE A 211 8.98 0.08 1.12
N TYR A 212 8.31 -0.97 1.59
CA TYR A 212 8.96 -2.06 2.32
C TYR A 212 10.04 -2.75 1.47
N ALA A 213 9.75 -3.07 0.22
CA ALA A 213 10.71 -3.71 -0.68
C ALA A 213 11.92 -2.80 -0.99
N LYS A 214 11.68 -1.50 -1.21
CA LYS A 214 12.75 -0.51 -1.43
C LYS A 214 13.65 -0.32 -0.22
N LEU A 215 13.11 -0.40 1.00
CA LEU A 215 13.89 -0.30 2.24
C LEU A 215 14.66 -1.59 2.57
N ASN A 216 14.30 -2.73 1.97
CA ASN A 216 14.89 -4.03 2.25
C ASN A 216 15.40 -4.71 0.97
N PRO A 217 16.38 -4.12 0.26
CA PRO A 217 16.85 -4.63 -1.03
C PRO A 217 17.43 -6.05 -0.96
N GLY A 218 17.99 -6.44 0.20
CA GLY A 218 18.55 -7.78 0.41
C GLY A 218 17.50 -8.89 0.54
N LEU A 219 16.24 -8.56 0.84
CA LEU A 219 15.16 -9.54 0.91
C LEU A 219 14.51 -9.78 -0.45
N ASN A 220 14.61 -8.80 -1.37
CA ASN A 220 13.80 -8.68 -2.58
C ASN A 220 12.28 -8.79 -2.28
N TYR A 221 11.42 -8.35 -3.19
CA TYR A 221 10.00 -8.66 -3.03
C TYR A 221 9.80 -10.16 -3.31
N VAL A 222 9.49 -10.93 -2.26
CA VAL A 222 9.14 -12.35 -2.35
C VAL A 222 7.73 -12.50 -1.81
N GLN A 223 6.74 -12.64 -2.70
CA GLN A 223 5.30 -12.88 -2.46
C GLN A 223 4.93 -13.08 -0.98
N VAL A 224 4.71 -11.99 -0.24
CA VAL A 224 4.44 -12.03 1.21
C VAL A 224 2.98 -11.71 1.50
N SER A 225 2.21 -12.77 1.79
CA SER A 225 0.81 -12.74 2.23
C SER A 225 0.58 -12.12 3.63
N LEU A 226 1.64 -11.91 4.41
CA LEU A 226 1.56 -11.51 5.83
C LEU A 226 1.23 -10.03 6.06
N VAL A 227 1.71 -9.11 5.21
CA VAL A 227 1.44 -7.67 5.34
C VAL A 227 -0.05 -7.35 5.13
N PHE A 228 -0.70 -8.15 4.30
CA PHE A 228 -2.12 -8.04 3.98
C PHE A 228 -3.03 -8.30 5.18
N LEU A 229 -2.78 -9.37 5.94
CA LEU A 229 -3.54 -9.70 7.16
C LEU A 229 -3.37 -8.62 8.24
N LEU A 230 -2.19 -8.01 8.32
CA LEU A 230 -1.90 -6.92 9.23
C LEU A 230 -2.69 -5.65 8.90
N TYR A 231 -2.71 -5.27 7.63
CA TYR A 231 -3.46 -4.10 7.18
C TYR A 231 -4.97 -4.29 7.40
N PHE A 232 -5.51 -5.43 6.98
CA PHE A 232 -6.93 -5.74 7.18
C PHE A 232 -7.31 -5.76 8.66
N SER A 233 -6.49 -6.34 9.54
CA SER A 233 -6.74 -6.37 10.99
C SER A 233 -6.70 -4.97 11.63
N GLN A 234 -5.82 -4.08 11.14
CA GLN A 234 -5.75 -2.71 11.65
C GLN A 234 -6.92 -1.83 11.19
N GLU A 235 -7.36 -2.00 9.95
CA GLU A 235 -8.38 -1.13 9.35
C GLU A 235 -9.81 -1.63 9.61
N SER A 236 -10.04 -2.94 9.69
CA SER A 236 -11.31 -3.51 10.16
C SER A 236 -11.65 -3.08 11.59
N ALA A 237 -10.65 -2.96 12.46
CA ALA A 237 -10.82 -2.47 13.83
C ALA A 237 -11.15 -0.97 13.88
N ARG A 238 -10.67 -0.18 12.92
CA ARG A 238 -11.01 1.26 12.80
C ARG A 238 -12.40 1.47 12.22
N MET A 239 -12.77 0.71 11.19
CA MET A 239 -14.13 0.67 10.63
C MET A 239 -15.18 0.29 11.68
N ALA A 240 -14.89 -0.71 12.54
CA ALA A 240 -15.79 -1.15 13.61
C ALA A 240 -15.89 -0.14 14.78
N SER A 241 -14.87 0.70 14.99
CA SER A 241 -14.83 1.61 16.14
C SER A 241 -15.67 2.87 16.01
N GLY A 242 -16.12 3.30 14.81
CA GLY A 242 -16.99 4.47 14.64
C GLY A 242 -16.55 5.75 15.38
N LEU A 243 -15.29 5.83 15.80
CA LEU A 243 -14.80 6.84 16.72
C LEU A 243 -13.90 7.80 15.93
N THR A 244 -14.49 8.97 15.74
CA THR A 244 -13.87 10.25 15.50
C THR A 244 -12.51 10.38 16.18
N ASP A 245 -11.42 10.19 15.44
CA ASP A 245 -10.21 10.97 15.70
C ASP A 245 -10.50 12.38 15.15
N GLY A 246 -11.22 13.17 15.95
CA GLY A 246 -11.30 14.60 15.78
C GLY A 246 -9.90 15.16 15.92
N TYR A 247 -9.43 15.79 14.84
CA TYR A 247 -8.22 16.61 14.87
C TYR A 247 -8.40 17.74 15.90
N GLY A 248 -7.47 17.77 16.85
CA GLY A 248 -7.16 18.86 17.76
C GLY A 248 -5.67 18.83 18.04
#